data_AF-A0A7X3UC36-F1
#
_entry.id   AF-A0A7X3UC36-F1
#
_cell.length_a   1.000
_cell.length_b   1.000
_cell.length_c   1.000
_cell.angle_alpha   90.00
_cell.angle_beta   90.00
_cell.angle_gamma   90.00
#
_symmetry.space_group_name_H-M   'P 1'
#
loop_
_entity.id
_entity.type
_entity.pdbx_description
1 polymer ?
#
loop_
_entity_poly.entity_id
_entity_poly.type
_entity_poly.pdbx_seq_one_letter_code
_entity_poly.pdbx_strand_id
1 'polypeptide(L)'
;TLGAVLGFLTPWRPPVPLDGFVRTARQLLERFRAGDEEPETPLGHDQMVDSLLSLSDLSSNAVPHVDRLEHHLHPWVAYLVVPAFALANAGVHLDPGGLTDAFTSTVTWGIIVGLVVGKPVGLVAATGLAVLLGAHRPAGVTWRGVWAIGFVAGIGFTVALFVGDLAYSDPDLLRFSKIGIIAAFAITGPLAFLAFRLLPMVDKPEAGPTVSATPVDEAAAAPQDRSLPGERAYGRGDRDS
;
A
#
# COMPACT_ATOMS: atom_id res chain seq x y z
N THR A 1 16.31 7.11 -18.63
CA THR A 1 15.32 6.80 -19.69
C THR A 1 15.04 5.30 -19.81
N LEU A 2 16.06 4.42 -19.80
CA LEU A 2 15.86 2.96 -19.86
C LEU A 2 14.98 2.39 -18.72
N GLY A 3 15.17 2.85 -17.48
CA GLY A 3 14.38 2.38 -16.33
C GLY A 3 12.89 2.76 -16.38
N ALA A 4 12.55 3.92 -16.95
CA ALA A 4 11.16 4.34 -17.13
C ALA A 4 10.45 3.50 -18.21
N VAL A 5 11.17 3.18 -19.29
CA VAL A 5 10.68 2.28 -20.34
C VAL A 5 10.49 0.86 -19.79
N LEU A 6 11.41 0.36 -18.97
CA LEU A 6 11.30 -0.96 -18.35
C LEU A 6 10.13 -1.04 -17.35
N GLY A 7 9.89 0.02 -16.57
CA GLY A 7 8.75 0.11 -15.65
C GLY A 7 7.39 0.16 -16.36
N PHE A 8 7.32 0.76 -17.54
CA PHE A 8 6.11 0.74 -18.38
C PHE A 8 5.89 -0.62 -19.08
N LEU A 9 6.95 -1.41 -19.27
CA LEU A 9 6.92 -2.72 -19.92
C LEU A 9 6.67 -3.88 -18.95
N THR A 10 6.89 -3.70 -17.65
CA THR A 10 6.55 -4.71 -16.64
C THR A 10 5.03 -4.83 -16.51
N PRO A 11 4.44 -6.00 -16.84
CA PRO A 11 3.00 -6.17 -16.81
C PRO A 11 2.48 -6.08 -15.38
N TRP A 12 1.60 -5.09 -15.14
CA TRP A 12 1.06 -4.74 -13.82
C TRP A 12 -0.18 -5.56 -13.40
N ARG A 13 -0.56 -6.58 -14.17
CA ARG A 13 -1.72 -7.43 -13.85
C ARG A 13 -1.30 -8.69 -13.11
N PRO A 14 -1.94 -9.05 -11.98
CA PRO A 14 -1.77 -10.38 -11.42
C PRO A 14 -2.21 -11.42 -12.45
N PRO A 15 -1.43 -12.51 -12.66
CA PRO A 15 -1.74 -13.52 -13.66
C PRO A 15 -3.04 -14.31 -13.37
N VAL A 16 -3.61 -14.18 -12.17
CA VAL A 16 -4.84 -14.88 -11.77
C VAL A 16 -5.87 -13.86 -11.23
N PRO A 17 -7.06 -13.75 -11.83
CA PRO A 17 -8.15 -12.95 -11.27
C PRO A 17 -8.63 -13.56 -9.94
N LEU A 18 -8.98 -12.72 -8.96
CA LEU A 18 -9.31 -13.10 -7.58
C LEU A 18 -10.37 -14.21 -7.50
N ASP A 19 -11.38 -14.17 -8.38
CA ASP A 19 -12.47 -15.18 -8.44
C ASP A 19 -11.99 -16.54 -8.99
N GLY A 20 -10.95 -16.55 -9.81
CA GLY A 20 -10.28 -17.77 -10.27
C GLY A 20 -9.47 -18.40 -9.14
N PHE A 21 -8.70 -17.58 -8.42
CA PHE A 21 -7.90 -18.01 -7.28
C PHE A 21 -8.76 -18.65 -6.18
N VAL A 22 -9.87 -18.03 -5.78
CA VAL A 22 -10.76 -18.56 -4.72
C VAL A 22 -11.40 -19.89 -5.12
N ARG A 23 -11.80 -20.05 -6.40
CA ARG A 23 -12.37 -21.31 -6.90
C ARG A 23 -11.35 -22.44 -6.93
N THR A 24 -10.14 -22.17 -7.41
CA THR A 24 -9.06 -23.16 -7.46
C THR A 24 -8.59 -23.53 -6.06
N ALA A 25 -8.46 -22.56 -5.15
CA ALA A 25 -8.12 -22.82 -3.76
C ALA A 25 -9.16 -23.71 -3.06
N ARG A 26 -10.47 -23.47 -3.27
CA ARG A 26 -11.53 -24.34 -2.75
C ARG A 26 -11.44 -25.76 -3.31
N GLN A 27 -11.24 -25.92 -4.62
CA GLN A 27 -11.13 -27.25 -5.23
C GLN A 27 -9.93 -28.05 -4.70
N LEU A 28 -8.78 -27.40 -4.49
CA LEU A 28 -7.61 -28.06 -3.91
C LEU A 28 -7.82 -28.39 -2.42
N LEU A 29 -8.48 -27.52 -1.66
CA LEU A 29 -8.79 -27.78 -0.26
C LEU A 29 -9.81 -28.92 -0.09
N GLU A 30 -10.79 -29.01 -0.99
CA GLU A 30 -11.76 -30.11 -1.03
C GLU A 30 -11.10 -31.44 -1.42
N ARG A 31 -10.14 -31.42 -2.35
CA ARG A 31 -9.33 -32.61 -2.70
C ARG A 31 -8.43 -33.06 -1.56
N PHE A 32 -7.79 -32.11 -0.87
CA PHE A 32 -7.02 -32.39 0.34
C PHE A 32 -7.90 -33.04 1.42
N ARG A 33 -9.09 -32.47 1.65
CA ARG A 33 -10.06 -32.99 2.63
C ARG A 33 -10.65 -34.35 2.26
N ALA A 34 -10.80 -34.65 0.97
CA ALA A 34 -11.24 -35.96 0.49
C ALA A 34 -10.13 -37.03 0.56
N GLY A 35 -8.86 -36.63 0.50
CA GLY A 35 -7.70 -37.52 0.69
C GLY A 35 -7.43 -37.93 2.14
N ASP A 36 -8.00 -37.22 3.11
CA ASP A 36 -7.92 -37.51 4.56
C ASP A 36 -8.67 -38.82 4.94
N GLU A 37 -9.46 -39.42 4.05
CA GLU A 37 -10.22 -40.65 4.32
C GLU A 37 -9.38 -41.95 4.22
N GLU A 38 -8.18 -41.94 3.59
CA GLU A 38 -7.26 -43.12 3.54
C GLU A 38 -5.77 -42.76 3.83
N PRO A 39 -5.42 -42.42 5.08
CA PRO A 39 -4.09 -41.87 5.43
C PRO A 39 -2.93 -42.88 5.46
N GLU A 40 -3.17 -44.19 5.37
CA GLU A 40 -2.14 -45.23 5.59
C GLU A 40 -1.54 -45.85 4.32
N THR A 41 -1.94 -45.42 3.12
CA THR A 41 -1.29 -45.89 1.87
C THR A 41 -0.13 -44.96 1.47
N PRO A 42 1.02 -45.49 1.00
CA PRO A 42 2.13 -44.67 0.49
C PRO A 42 1.70 -43.70 -0.64
N LEU A 43 0.65 -44.05 -1.39
CA LEU A 43 0.08 -43.24 -2.47
C LEU A 43 -0.81 -42.08 -1.98
N GLY A 44 -1.35 -42.15 -0.77
CA GLY A 44 -2.15 -41.07 -0.16
C GLY A 44 -1.29 -39.90 0.36
N HIS A 45 -0.11 -40.22 0.91
CA HIS A 45 0.85 -39.20 1.37
C HIS A 45 1.36 -38.32 0.22
N ASP A 46 1.71 -38.93 -0.92
CA ASP A 46 2.21 -38.19 -2.09
C ASP A 46 1.13 -37.26 -2.69
N GLN A 47 -0.14 -37.69 -2.71
CA GLN A 47 -1.27 -36.86 -3.19
C GLN A 47 -1.59 -35.69 -2.25
N MET A 48 -1.47 -35.90 -0.94
CA MET A 48 -1.62 -34.85 0.07
C MET A 48 -0.53 -33.79 -0.08
N VAL A 49 0.73 -34.22 -0.26
CA VAL A 49 1.88 -33.33 -0.46
C VAL A 49 1.76 -32.55 -1.77
N ASP A 50 1.35 -33.19 -2.87
CA ASP A 50 1.18 -32.53 -4.18
C ASP A 50 0.07 -31.46 -4.15
N SER A 51 -1.02 -31.73 -3.43
CA SER A 51 -2.12 -30.77 -3.23
C SER A 51 -1.67 -29.55 -2.40
N LEU A 52 -0.87 -29.76 -1.35
CA LEU A 52 -0.30 -28.68 -0.55
C LEU A 52 0.73 -27.85 -1.34
N LEU A 53 1.58 -28.51 -2.13
CA LEU A 53 2.56 -27.83 -2.99
C LEU A 53 1.87 -26.99 -4.07
N SER A 54 0.80 -27.51 -4.67
CA SER A 54 0.00 -26.79 -5.67
C SER A 54 -0.74 -25.57 -5.07
N LEU A 55 -1.23 -25.69 -3.83
CA LEU A 55 -1.81 -24.56 -3.08
C LEU A 55 -0.74 -23.49 -2.75
N SER A 56 0.44 -23.92 -2.32
CA SER A 56 1.59 -23.05 -2.10
C SER A 56 1.99 -22.30 -3.38
N ASP A 57 2.04 -23.00 -4.51
CA ASP A 57 2.44 -22.39 -5.79
C ASP A 57 1.40 -21.37 -6.29
N LEU A 58 0.10 -21.69 -6.17
CA LEU A 58 -0.99 -20.75 -6.45
C LEU A 58 -0.94 -19.50 -5.57
N SER A 59 -0.72 -19.67 -4.26
CA SER A 59 -0.62 -18.54 -3.33
C SER A 59 0.60 -17.67 -3.57
N SER A 60 1.73 -18.27 -3.96
CA SER A 60 2.93 -17.51 -4.31
C SER A 60 2.66 -16.69 -5.58
N ASN A 61 2.13 -17.28 -6.64
CA ASN A 61 1.90 -16.64 -7.94
C ASN A 61 0.76 -15.62 -7.95
N ALA A 62 -0.07 -15.57 -6.90
CA ALA A 62 -1.12 -14.57 -6.74
C ALA A 62 -0.58 -13.16 -6.38
N VAL A 63 0.62 -13.08 -5.80
CA VAL A 63 1.27 -11.78 -5.49
C VAL A 63 1.94 -11.24 -6.75
N PRO A 64 1.61 -10.02 -7.22
CA PRO A 64 2.27 -9.38 -8.35
C PRO A 64 3.79 -9.38 -8.17
N HIS A 65 4.54 -9.70 -9.24
CA HIS A 65 6.00 -9.74 -9.20
C HIS A 65 6.61 -8.36 -8.87
N VAL A 66 5.91 -7.29 -9.24
CA VAL A 66 6.28 -5.90 -8.92
C VAL A 66 6.24 -5.65 -7.41
N ASP A 67 5.23 -6.15 -6.69
CA ASP A 67 5.12 -5.97 -5.23
C ASP A 67 6.26 -6.69 -4.50
N ARG A 68 6.67 -7.87 -5.00
CA ARG A 68 7.82 -8.59 -4.44
C ARG A 68 9.12 -7.81 -4.68
N LEU A 69 9.31 -7.30 -5.89
CA LEU A 69 10.49 -6.50 -6.22
C LEU A 69 10.54 -5.21 -5.38
N GLU A 70 9.40 -4.53 -5.19
CA GLU A 70 9.28 -3.36 -4.32
C GLU A 70 9.66 -3.72 -2.86
N HIS A 71 9.12 -4.80 -2.31
CA HIS A 71 9.45 -5.23 -0.94
C HIS A 71 10.95 -5.50 -0.74
N HIS A 72 11.63 -6.03 -1.76
CA HIS A 72 13.06 -6.28 -1.69
C HIS A 72 13.91 -5.01 -1.90
N LEU A 73 13.50 -4.11 -2.80
CA LEU A 73 14.25 -2.88 -3.09
C LEU A 73 14.01 -1.79 -2.04
N HIS A 74 12.82 -1.72 -1.46
CA HIS A 74 12.43 -0.65 -0.54
C HIS A 74 13.41 -0.48 0.64
N PRO A 75 13.86 -1.53 1.34
CA PRO A 75 14.85 -1.39 2.40
C PRO A 75 16.20 -0.84 1.90
N TRP A 76 16.70 -1.33 0.77
CA TRP A 76 17.95 -0.83 0.19
C TRP A 76 17.85 0.64 -0.20
N VAL A 77 16.73 1.04 -0.81
CA VAL A 77 16.50 2.44 -1.18
C VAL A 77 16.39 3.32 0.05
N ALA A 78 15.56 2.92 1.03
CA ALA A 78 15.28 3.71 2.22
C ALA A 78 16.49 3.84 3.16
N TYR A 79 17.27 2.76 3.35
CA TYR A 79 18.36 2.73 4.33
C TYR A 79 19.75 3.00 3.74
N LEU A 80 19.97 2.77 2.44
CA LEU A 80 21.27 2.97 1.81
C LEU A 80 21.24 4.12 0.80
N VAL A 81 20.38 4.02 -0.22
CA VAL A 81 20.43 4.93 -1.38
C VAL A 81 20.04 6.35 -1.00
N VAL A 82 18.90 6.52 -0.31
CA VAL A 82 18.40 7.85 0.09
C VAL A 82 19.36 8.54 1.07
N PRO A 83 19.86 7.89 2.14
CA PRO A 83 20.86 8.51 3.01
C PRO A 83 22.19 8.82 2.32
N ALA A 84 22.69 7.92 1.47
CA ALA A 84 23.93 8.16 0.72
C ALA A 84 23.78 9.33 -0.26
N PHE A 85 22.64 9.42 -0.96
CA PHE A 85 22.30 10.53 -1.85
C PHE A 85 22.22 11.85 -1.08
N ALA A 86 21.53 11.84 0.07
CA ALA A 86 21.43 12.99 0.96
C ALA A 86 22.83 13.46 1.38
N LEU A 87 23.70 12.56 1.85
CA LEU A 87 25.05 12.91 2.29
C LEU A 87 25.92 13.48 1.16
N ALA A 88 25.86 12.87 -0.04
CA ALA A 88 26.61 13.31 -1.20
C ALA A 88 26.20 14.73 -1.66
N ASN A 89 24.91 15.06 -1.58
CA ASN A 89 24.38 16.34 -2.06
C ASN A 89 24.28 17.41 -0.96
N ALA A 90 24.24 17.01 0.32
CA ALA A 90 24.19 17.91 1.48
C ALA A 90 25.57 18.45 1.87
N GLY A 91 26.66 18.04 1.21
CA GLY A 91 28.03 18.52 1.42
C GLY A 91 28.25 19.99 1.05
N VAL A 92 27.44 20.89 1.60
CA VAL A 92 27.55 22.33 1.42
C VAL A 92 28.56 22.86 2.45
N HIS A 93 29.57 23.60 1.98
CA HIS A 93 30.51 24.29 2.86
C HIS A 93 29.78 25.43 3.58
N LEU A 94 29.41 25.18 4.84
CA LEU A 94 28.78 26.15 5.74
C LEU A 94 29.86 27.03 6.36
N ASP A 95 30.36 27.98 5.58
CA ASP A 95 31.17 29.08 6.11
C ASP A 95 30.22 30.17 6.68
N PRO A 96 30.53 30.76 7.85
CA PRO A 96 29.69 31.80 8.45
C PRO A 96 29.36 32.96 7.50
N GLY A 97 30.31 33.41 6.67
CA GLY A 97 30.09 34.50 5.71
C GLY A 97 29.17 34.08 4.56
N GLY A 98 29.33 32.85 4.08
CA GLY A 98 28.45 32.32 3.03
C GLY A 98 27.04 32.01 3.50
N LEU A 99 26.84 31.76 4.79
CA LEU A 99 25.51 31.59 5.37
C LEU A 99 24.76 32.92 5.42
N THR A 100 25.44 34.01 5.83
CA THR A 100 24.83 35.35 5.79
C THR A 100 24.46 35.76 4.37
N ASP A 101 25.34 35.52 3.39
CA ASP A 101 25.06 35.82 1.99
C ASP A 101 23.85 35.02 1.47
N ALA A 102 23.78 33.73 1.83
CA ALA A 102 22.65 32.89 1.45
C ALA A 102 21.31 33.44 1.96
N PHE A 103 21.23 33.93 3.19
CA PHE A 103 19.99 34.51 3.73
C PHE A 103 19.64 35.89 3.17
N THR A 104 20.54 36.55 2.45
CA THR A 104 20.21 37.75 1.66
C THR A 104 19.71 37.42 0.26
N SER A 105 19.99 36.20 -0.23
CA SER A 105 19.59 35.77 -1.57
C SER A 105 18.08 35.49 -1.67
N THR A 106 17.48 36.00 -2.73
CA THR A 106 16.07 35.75 -3.07
C THR A 106 15.82 34.26 -3.37
N VAL A 107 16.81 33.54 -3.89
CA VAL A 107 16.68 32.10 -4.19
C VAL A 107 16.44 31.30 -2.90
N THR A 108 17.23 31.58 -1.86
CA THR A 108 17.11 30.93 -0.55
C THR A 108 15.73 31.14 0.04
N TRP A 109 15.25 32.39 0.07
CA TRP A 109 13.92 32.71 0.60
C TRP A 109 12.79 32.14 -0.26
N GLY A 110 12.93 32.16 -1.58
CA GLY A 110 11.95 31.56 -2.50
C GLY A 110 11.77 30.07 -2.23
N ILE A 111 12.86 29.35 -1.99
CA ILE A 111 12.83 27.92 -1.65
C ILE A 111 12.23 27.71 -0.26
N ILE A 112 12.65 28.48 0.74
CA ILE A 112 12.12 28.36 2.11
C ILE A 112 10.61 28.57 2.10
N VAL A 113 10.13 29.66 1.52
CA VAL A 113 8.69 29.95 1.43
C VAL A 113 7.97 28.90 0.58
N GLY A 114 8.55 28.49 -0.55
CA GLY A 114 7.96 27.48 -1.43
C GLY A 114 7.78 26.11 -0.76
N LEU A 115 8.75 25.67 0.03
CA LEU A 115 8.71 24.38 0.72
C LEU A 115 7.88 24.45 2.02
N VAL A 116 8.09 25.50 2.84
CA VAL A 116 7.44 25.62 4.16
C VAL A 116 5.98 26.03 4.03
N VAL A 117 5.64 26.92 3.09
CA VAL A 117 4.28 27.47 2.93
C VAL A 117 3.64 26.97 1.64
N GLY A 118 4.37 27.03 0.53
CA GLY A 118 3.83 26.67 -0.79
C GLY A 118 3.33 25.22 -0.85
N LYS A 119 4.08 24.26 -0.31
CA LYS A 119 3.67 22.85 -0.31
C LYS A 119 2.43 22.57 0.55
N PRO A 120 2.34 23.00 1.82
CA PRO A 120 1.12 22.83 2.60
C PRO A 120 -0.09 23.51 1.98
N VAL A 121 0.05 24.78 1.57
CA VAL A 121 -1.05 25.55 0.96
C VAL A 121 -1.49 24.92 -0.35
N GLY A 122 -0.54 24.51 -1.20
CA GLY A 122 -0.83 23.85 -2.47
C GLY A 122 -1.56 22.52 -2.29
N LEU A 123 -1.15 21.72 -1.30
CA LEU A 123 -1.81 20.44 -0.99
C LEU A 123 -3.24 20.65 -0.50
N VAL A 124 -3.44 21.59 0.42
CA VAL A 124 -4.78 21.92 0.95
C VAL A 124 -5.67 22.50 -0.15
N ALA A 125 -5.14 23.39 -0.98
CA ALA A 125 -5.88 23.99 -2.09
C ALA A 125 -6.26 22.94 -3.15
N ALA A 126 -5.33 22.06 -3.53
CA ALA A 126 -5.61 20.97 -4.45
C ALA A 126 -6.67 20.01 -3.89
N THR A 127 -6.59 19.69 -2.60
CA THR A 127 -7.60 18.87 -1.91
C THR A 127 -8.96 19.58 -1.87
N GLY A 128 -8.98 20.88 -1.59
CA GLY A 128 -10.18 21.73 -1.63
C GLY A 128 -10.82 21.77 -3.01
N LEU A 129 -10.01 21.91 -4.05
CA LEU A 129 -10.49 21.90 -5.43
C LEU A 129 -11.05 20.54 -5.82
N ALA A 130 -10.40 19.44 -5.43
CA ALA A 130 -10.92 18.09 -5.67
C ALA A 130 -12.28 17.90 -4.98
N VAL A 131 -12.41 18.34 -3.73
CA VAL A 131 -13.69 18.28 -2.99
C VAL A 131 -14.77 19.13 -3.64
N LEU A 132 -14.42 20.33 -4.12
CA LEU A 132 -15.35 21.21 -4.83
C LEU A 132 -15.85 20.57 -6.15
N LEU A 133 -15.00 19.79 -6.81
CA LEU A 133 -15.34 19.05 -8.03
C LEU A 133 -16.11 17.75 -7.77
N GLY A 134 -16.48 17.46 -6.51
CA GLY A 134 -17.31 16.31 -6.12
C GLY A 134 -16.54 15.11 -5.57
N ALA A 135 -15.23 15.23 -5.34
CA ALA A 135 -14.49 14.19 -4.61
C ALA A 135 -14.87 14.19 -3.13
N HIS A 136 -14.91 13.00 -2.54
CA HIS A 136 -15.16 12.84 -1.11
C HIS A 136 -13.85 12.55 -0.39
N ARG A 137 -13.64 13.17 0.77
CA ARG A 137 -12.49 12.84 1.62
C ARG A 137 -12.72 11.46 2.25
N PRO A 138 -11.66 10.65 2.45
CA PRO A 138 -11.78 9.38 3.16
C PRO A 138 -12.39 9.55 4.55
N ALA A 139 -13.16 8.56 4.99
CA ALA A 139 -13.77 8.55 6.31
C ALA A 139 -12.71 8.76 7.40
N GLY A 140 -12.97 9.67 8.34
CA GLY A 140 -12.06 10.01 9.44
C GLY A 140 -11.04 11.12 9.12
N VAL A 141 -10.82 11.53 7.86
CA VAL A 141 -9.83 12.57 7.54
C VAL A 141 -10.40 13.98 7.74
N THR A 142 -9.92 14.67 8.77
CA THR A 142 -10.29 16.06 9.05
C THR A 142 -9.50 17.06 8.19
N TRP A 143 -10.03 18.29 8.01
CA TRP A 143 -9.27 19.37 7.35
C TRP A 143 -7.94 19.67 8.06
N ARG A 144 -7.89 19.45 9.37
CA ARG A 144 -6.68 19.57 10.18
C ARG A 144 -5.66 18.48 9.82
N GLY A 145 -6.12 17.26 9.60
CA GLY A 145 -5.29 16.17 9.07
C GLY A 145 -4.68 16.50 7.71
N VAL A 146 -5.46 17.12 6.80
CA VAL A 146 -4.96 17.57 5.49
C VAL A 146 -3.82 18.59 5.64
N TRP A 147 -3.96 19.56 6.55
CA TRP A 147 -2.89 20.52 6.85
C TRP A 147 -1.64 19.84 7.41
N ALA A 148 -1.80 18.89 8.33
CA ALA A 148 -0.67 18.15 8.90
C ALA A 148 0.09 17.36 7.83
N ILE A 149 -0.63 16.66 6.94
CA ILE A 149 -0.05 15.97 5.79
C ILE A 149 0.62 16.96 4.83
N GLY A 150 0.03 18.16 4.66
CA GLY A 150 0.63 19.27 3.91
C GLY A 150 2.03 19.65 4.40
N PHE A 151 2.22 19.78 5.72
CA PHE A 151 3.55 20.03 6.29
C PHE A 151 4.51 18.86 6.09
N VAL A 152 4.04 17.62 6.22
CA VAL A 152 4.87 16.42 5.92
C VAL A 152 5.33 16.42 4.45
N ALA A 153 4.45 16.81 3.52
CA ALA A 153 4.81 16.93 2.11
C ALA A 153 5.92 17.96 1.85
N GLY A 154 6.07 18.95 2.75
CA GLY A 154 7.13 19.96 2.75
C GLY A 154 8.52 19.44 3.12
N ILE A 155 8.64 18.24 3.73
CA ILE A 155 9.89 17.60 4.17
C ILE A 155 10.67 16.99 2.96
N GLY A 156 10.41 17.45 1.73
CA GLY A 156 10.98 16.91 0.49
C GLY A 156 12.46 17.24 0.25
N PHE A 157 13.31 17.08 1.27
CA PHE A 157 14.74 17.43 1.27
C PHE A 157 15.50 16.85 0.08
N THR A 158 15.43 15.54 -0.15
CA THR A 158 16.22 14.86 -1.18
C THR A 158 15.77 15.20 -2.59
N VAL A 159 14.46 15.24 -2.84
CA VAL A 159 13.92 15.64 -4.15
C VAL A 159 14.20 17.11 -4.41
N ALA A 160 14.11 17.98 -3.40
CA ALA A 160 14.43 19.39 -3.55
C ALA A 160 15.92 19.61 -3.86
N LEU A 161 16.83 18.87 -3.22
CA LEU A 161 18.27 18.94 -3.54
C LEU A 161 18.53 18.53 -4.99
N PHE A 162 17.94 17.41 -5.42
CA PHE A 162 18.04 16.94 -6.80
C PHE A 162 17.52 17.97 -7.82
N VAL A 163 16.36 18.56 -7.53
CA VAL A 163 15.78 19.61 -8.38
C VAL A 163 16.67 20.86 -8.38
N GLY A 164 17.28 21.23 -7.25
CA GLY A 164 18.22 22.33 -7.15
C GLY A 164 19.45 22.13 -8.04
N ASP A 165 20.05 20.93 -8.01
CA ASP A 165 21.19 20.57 -8.87
C ASP A 165 20.85 20.59 -10.37
N LEU A 166 19.60 20.32 -10.73
CA LEU A 166 19.13 20.41 -12.12
C LEU A 166 18.75 21.85 -12.54
N ALA A 167 18.30 22.67 -11.59
CA ALA A 167 17.76 24.00 -11.87
C ALA A 167 18.84 25.08 -11.99
N TYR A 168 19.97 24.94 -11.29
CA TYR A 168 21.00 25.97 -11.22
C TYR A 168 22.35 25.46 -11.73
N SER A 169 22.88 26.10 -12.77
CA SER A 169 24.25 25.87 -13.26
C SER A 169 25.27 26.81 -12.61
N ASP A 170 24.81 27.93 -12.05
CA ASP A 170 25.64 28.88 -11.31
C ASP A 170 26.02 28.28 -9.94
N PRO A 171 27.32 28.15 -9.60
CA PRO A 171 27.78 27.60 -8.34
C PRO A 171 27.24 28.33 -7.09
N ASP A 172 27.08 29.66 -7.15
CA ASP A 172 26.63 30.45 -6.00
C ASP A 172 25.13 30.28 -5.77
N LEU A 173 24.34 30.33 -6.85
CA LEU A 173 22.90 30.05 -6.77
C LEU A 173 22.63 28.61 -6.33
N LEU A 174 23.44 27.65 -6.80
CA LEU A 174 23.35 26.27 -6.37
C LEU A 174 23.61 26.15 -4.87
N ARG A 175 24.69 26.78 -4.38
CA ARG A 175 25.00 26.80 -2.94
C ARG A 175 23.88 27.40 -2.11
N PHE A 176 23.35 28.56 -2.52
CA PHE A 176 22.21 29.21 -1.86
C PHE A 176 20.96 28.34 -1.89
N SER A 177 20.72 27.62 -3.00
CA SER A 177 19.58 26.70 -3.10
C SER A 177 19.68 25.57 -2.07
N LYS A 178 20.85 24.95 -1.93
CA LYS A 178 21.06 23.86 -0.96
C LYS A 178 20.90 24.34 0.47
N ILE A 179 21.44 25.53 0.80
CA ILE A 179 21.24 26.15 2.12
C ILE A 179 19.75 26.40 2.39
N GLY A 180 19.02 26.95 1.41
CA GLY A 180 17.58 27.17 1.51
C GLY A 180 16.79 25.88 1.74
N ILE A 181 17.15 24.80 1.05
CA ILE A 181 16.51 23.48 1.20
C ILE A 181 16.77 22.90 2.60
N ILE A 182 18.01 22.98 3.09
CA ILE A 182 18.38 22.53 4.44
C ILE A 182 17.62 23.34 5.51
N ALA A 183 17.59 24.67 5.36
CA ALA A 183 16.86 25.55 6.27
C ALA A 183 15.35 25.24 6.26
N ALA A 184 14.75 25.05 5.07
CA ALA A 184 13.35 24.70 4.93
C ALA A 184 13.02 23.35 5.59
N PHE A 185 13.88 22.34 5.42
CA PHE A 185 13.73 21.04 6.08
C PHE A 185 13.80 21.17 7.61
N ALA A 186 14.76 21.95 8.12
CA ALA A 186 14.93 22.20 9.55
C ALA A 186 13.74 22.94 10.18
N ILE A 187 13.02 23.77 9.40
CA ILE A 187 11.80 24.45 9.85
C ILE A 187 10.57 23.53 9.72
N THR A 188 10.43 22.86 8.58
CA THR A 188 9.22 22.09 8.25
C THR A 188 9.09 20.82 9.09
N GLY A 189 10.19 20.14 9.42
CA GLY A 189 10.16 18.95 10.27
C GLY A 189 9.49 19.21 11.63
N PRO A 190 9.97 20.19 12.42
CA PRO A 190 9.32 20.59 13.66
C PRO A 190 7.88 21.07 13.48
N LEU A 191 7.57 21.83 12.42
CA LEU A 191 6.20 22.27 12.13
C LEU A 191 5.27 21.07 11.87
N ALA A 192 5.72 20.10 11.08
CA ALA A 192 4.97 18.88 10.81
C ALA A 192 4.75 18.05 12.08
N PHE A 193 5.80 17.89 12.89
CA PHE A 193 5.70 17.21 14.18
C PHE A 193 4.70 17.91 15.12
N LEU A 194 4.78 19.23 15.22
CA LEU A 194 3.88 20.03 16.05
C LEU A 194 2.43 19.96 15.53
N ALA A 195 2.24 20.05 14.21
CA ALA A 195 0.92 19.88 13.60
C ALA A 195 0.35 18.50 13.90
N PHE A 196 1.14 17.43 13.79
CA PHE A 196 0.70 16.08 14.12
C PHE A 196 0.34 15.93 15.61
N ARG A 197 1.09 16.61 16.48
CA ARG A 197 0.87 16.57 17.93
C ARG A 197 -0.40 17.33 18.36
N LEU A 198 -0.70 18.45 17.70
CA LEU A 198 -1.78 19.35 18.10
C LEU A 198 -3.10 19.10 17.35
N LEU A 199 -3.04 18.50 16.17
CA LEU A 199 -4.21 18.31 15.30
C LEU A 199 -4.70 16.86 15.35
N PRO A 200 -5.89 16.59 15.94
CA PRO A 200 -6.49 15.26 15.87
C PRO A 200 -6.81 14.91 14.42
N MET A 201 -6.15 13.88 13.89
CA MET A 201 -6.25 13.46 12.49
C MET A 201 -7.48 12.61 12.17
N VAL A 202 -8.10 12.05 13.20
CA VAL A 202 -9.16 11.06 13.09
C VAL A 202 -10.37 11.57 13.86
N ASP A 203 -11.42 11.95 13.15
CA ASP A 203 -12.75 12.01 13.78
C ASP A 203 -13.17 10.59 14.15
N LYS A 204 -13.85 10.43 15.30
CA LYS A 204 -14.37 9.15 15.76
C LYS A 204 -15.04 8.42 14.58
N PRO A 205 -14.75 7.12 14.34
CA PRO A 205 -15.48 6.37 13.33
C PRO A 205 -16.97 6.51 13.65
N GLU A 206 -17.74 7.10 12.74
CA GLU A 206 -19.18 6.86 12.73
C GLU A 206 -19.32 5.35 12.63
N ALA A 207 -20.04 4.75 13.58
CA ALA A 207 -20.26 3.32 13.62
C ALA A 207 -20.67 2.88 12.22
N GLY A 208 -19.79 2.16 11.52
CA GLY A 208 -20.13 1.55 10.26
C GLY A 208 -21.40 0.71 10.48
N PRO A 209 -22.24 0.51 9.44
CA PRO A 209 -23.42 -0.32 9.58
C PRO A 209 -22.98 -1.60 10.27
N THR A 210 -23.49 -1.84 11.49
CA THR A 210 -23.25 -3.07 12.22
C THR A 210 -23.64 -4.17 11.24
N VAL A 211 -22.64 -4.83 10.66
CA VAL A 211 -22.82 -6.14 10.09
C VAL A 211 -23.14 -6.97 11.31
N SER A 212 -24.43 -6.98 11.64
CA SER A 212 -25.08 -8.02 12.42
C SER A 212 -24.51 -9.30 11.85
N ALA A 213 -23.58 -9.90 12.58
CA ALA A 213 -23.21 -11.28 12.35
C ALA A 213 -24.50 -12.05 12.61
N THR A 214 -25.32 -12.21 11.58
CA THR A 214 -26.32 -13.26 11.55
C THR A 214 -25.51 -14.53 11.77
N PRO A 215 -25.75 -15.30 12.83
CA PRO A 215 -25.03 -16.55 13.06
C PRO A 215 -25.18 -17.40 11.81
N VAL A 216 -24.08 -17.62 11.11
CA VAL A 216 -23.97 -18.63 10.06
C VAL A 216 -23.83 -19.97 10.78
N ASP A 217 -24.91 -20.41 11.44
CA ASP A 217 -25.19 -21.80 11.83
C ASP A 217 -26.32 -21.86 12.88
N GLU A 218 -27.56 -21.93 12.43
CA GLU A 218 -28.63 -22.64 13.16
C GLU A 218 -29.76 -23.11 12.22
N ALA A 219 -29.40 -23.55 11.01
CA ALA A 219 -30.34 -24.15 10.06
C ALA A 219 -29.82 -25.44 9.39
N ALA A 220 -28.57 -25.84 9.68
CA ALA A 220 -27.95 -27.04 9.09
C ALA A 220 -28.06 -28.31 9.96
N ALA A 221 -28.66 -28.23 11.17
CA ALA A 221 -28.77 -29.36 12.11
C ALA A 221 -30.19 -29.97 12.20
N ALA A 222 -31.01 -29.86 11.16
CA ALA A 222 -32.25 -30.63 11.07
C ALA A 222 -31.97 -31.97 10.38
N PRO A 223 -32.31 -33.14 10.97
CA PRO A 223 -32.21 -34.42 10.28
C PRO A 223 -33.19 -34.41 9.10
N GLN A 224 -32.67 -34.32 7.88
CA GLN A 224 -33.46 -34.59 6.69
C GLN A 224 -33.74 -36.08 6.64
N ASP A 225 -34.93 -36.46 7.10
CA ASP A 225 -35.57 -37.75 6.84
C ASP A 225 -35.64 -37.98 5.33
N ARG A 226 -34.67 -38.73 4.81
CA ARG A 226 -34.68 -39.26 3.44
C ARG A 226 -35.70 -40.39 3.37
N SER A 227 -36.96 -40.04 3.27
CA SER A 227 -37.97 -40.92 2.70
C SER A 227 -37.70 -41.03 1.19
N LEU A 228 -37.09 -42.16 0.79
CA LEU A 228 -36.82 -42.52 -0.61
C LEU A 228 -38.13 -42.64 -1.40
N PRO A 229 -38.28 -41.96 -2.56
CA PRO A 229 -39.41 -42.19 -3.44
C PRO A 229 -39.12 -43.37 -4.38
N GLY A 230 -39.83 -44.49 -4.19
CA GLY A 230 -40.06 -45.46 -5.26
C GLY A 230 -39.47 -46.86 -5.08
N GLU A 231 -39.91 -47.61 -4.07
CA GLU A 231 -39.98 -49.06 -4.19
C GLU A 231 -41.24 -49.43 -4.96
N ARG A 232 -41.08 -49.62 -6.28
CA ARG A 232 -42.11 -50.23 -7.12
C ARG A 232 -42.23 -51.69 -6.72
N ALA A 233 -43.37 -52.04 -6.12
CA ALA A 233 -43.83 -53.40 -5.98
C ALA A 233 -43.90 -54.07 -7.36
N TYR A 234 -42.98 -55.00 -7.62
CA TYR A 234 -43.04 -55.94 -8.72
C TYR A 234 -43.10 -57.36 -8.16
N GLY A 235 -44.32 -57.90 -8.11
CA GLY A 235 -44.66 -59.26 -8.52
C GLY A 235 -44.02 -60.46 -7.81
N ARG A 236 -44.77 -61.06 -6.89
CA ARG A 236 -44.88 -62.52 -6.70
C ARG A 236 -46.21 -62.76 -5.98
N GLY A 237 -47.30 -63.16 -6.63
CA GLY A 237 -47.41 -64.26 -7.57
C GLY A 237 -47.77 -65.50 -6.76
N ASP A 238 -49.07 -65.72 -6.60
CA ASP A 238 -49.73 -66.88 -6.00
C ASP A 238 -48.97 -68.20 -6.23
N ARG A 239 -48.84 -68.98 -5.15
CA ARG A 239 -48.81 -70.43 -5.19
C ARG A 239 -49.48 -70.98 -3.93
N ASP A 240 -50.66 -71.55 -4.14
CA ASP A 240 -51.21 -72.78 -3.56
C ASP A 240 -50.61 -73.28 -2.23
N SER A 241 -51.43 -73.34 -1.18
CA SER A 241 -52.04 -74.59 -0.63
C SER A 241 -52.96 -74.30 0.55
#